data_AF-A0A8J8DNZ6-F1
#
_entry.id   AF-A0A8J8DNZ6-F1
#
_cell.length_a   1.000
_cell.length_b   1.000
_cell.length_c   1.000
_cell.angle_alpha   90.00
_cell.angle_beta   90.00
_cell.angle_gamma   90.00
#
_symmetry.space_group_name_H-M   'P 1'
#
loop_
_entity.id
_entity.type
_entity.pdbx_description
1 polymer ?
#
loop_
_entity_poly.entity_id
_entity_poly.type
_entity_poly.pdbx_seq_one_letter_code
_entity_poly.pdbx_strand_id
1 'polypeptide(L)'
;MFTKEEIAERINRIRKDNGFPIVPFVIDEVRYDEEGDKLFIIAKDRSDKSAIIGNSFVIGKLREELGIKQVTVYSKLDLIIKRKKLEENLRRIKGTLLDFLTPIIEAEFNFPPRKWSTLSNNGRALVFLSFNAKAMVGFAEKVGLEAEIVGIKYTFPKMEYTPIEGFLRELFFPDEEKLRRIAQERNIGIIIADFPFGLKLLNDIALLNPLRFLHIGFFEAKYFFGFERPVRVDKNAMIDFVVEMVGEGLMESTDGANLIWWAWKR
;
A
#
# COMPACT_ATOMS: atom_id res chain seq x y z
N MET A 1 23.41 -16.21 -2.79
CA MET A 1 21.97 -16.52 -2.73
C MET A 1 21.64 -16.83 -1.27
N PHE A 2 20.72 -16.10 -0.65
CA PHE A 2 20.37 -16.29 0.76
C PHE A 2 19.50 -17.53 0.95
N THR A 3 19.83 -18.39 1.92
CA THR A 3 18.99 -19.55 2.28
C THR A 3 18.19 -19.27 3.55
N LYS A 4 17.08 -20.01 3.75
CA LYS A 4 16.25 -19.84 4.95
C LYS A 4 17.02 -20.24 6.22
N GLU A 5 17.87 -21.26 6.14
CA GLU A 5 18.71 -21.73 7.24
C GLU A 5 19.74 -20.66 7.62
N GLU A 6 20.44 -20.09 6.64
CA GLU A 6 21.43 -19.03 6.88
C GLU A 6 20.79 -17.80 7.54
N ILE A 7 19.64 -17.36 7.03
CA ILE A 7 18.92 -16.22 7.59
C ILE A 7 18.45 -16.52 9.02
N ALA A 8 17.92 -17.72 9.28
CA ALA A 8 17.51 -18.13 10.62
C ALA A 8 18.69 -18.17 11.62
N GLU A 9 19.84 -18.72 11.21
CA GLU A 9 21.05 -18.75 12.02
C GLU A 9 21.55 -17.35 12.35
N ARG A 10 21.61 -16.45 11.36
CA ARG A 10 22.00 -15.04 11.57
C ARG A 10 21.05 -14.33 12.53
N ILE A 11 19.73 -14.50 12.38
CA ILE A 11 18.74 -13.93 13.30
C ILE A 11 18.99 -14.43 14.73
N ASN A 12 19.17 -15.73 14.92
CA ASN A 12 19.42 -16.31 16.24
C ASN A 12 20.74 -15.84 16.85
N ARG A 13 21.79 -15.72 16.04
CA ARG A 13 23.07 -15.15 16.45
C ARG A 13 22.91 -13.70 16.91
N ILE A 14 22.29 -12.85 16.10
CA ILE A 14 22.03 -11.43 16.44
C ILE A 14 21.27 -11.34 17.76
N ARG A 15 20.26 -12.19 17.98
CA ARG A 15 19.53 -12.23 19.25
C ARG A 15 20.44 -12.56 20.42
N LYS A 16 21.20 -13.65 20.30
CA LYS A 16 22.12 -14.14 21.34
C LYS A 16 23.18 -13.09 21.68
N ASP A 17 23.82 -12.51 20.67
CA ASP A 17 24.91 -11.55 20.82
C ASP A 17 24.46 -10.24 21.48
N ASN A 18 23.17 -9.91 21.39
CA ASN A 18 22.57 -8.71 21.96
C ASN A 18 21.70 -9.00 23.20
N GLY A 19 21.80 -10.20 23.79
CA GLY A 19 21.11 -10.56 25.02
C GLY A 19 19.58 -10.69 24.89
N PHE A 20 19.06 -10.85 23.67
CA PHE A 20 17.64 -11.08 23.43
C PHE A 20 17.29 -12.57 23.60
N PRO A 21 16.06 -12.89 24.05
CA PRO A 21 15.62 -14.27 24.15
C PRO A 21 15.60 -14.92 22.76
N ILE A 22 16.08 -16.17 22.70
CA ILE A 22 15.95 -17.03 21.53
C ILE A 22 14.52 -17.55 21.53
N VAL A 23 13.73 -17.12 20.54
CA VAL A 23 12.35 -17.54 20.36
C VAL A 23 12.30 -18.44 19.13
N PRO A 24 11.64 -19.60 19.19
CA PRO A 24 11.47 -20.44 18.01
C PRO A 24 10.66 -19.70 16.94
N PHE A 25 11.07 -19.81 15.69
CA PHE A 25 10.34 -19.30 14.53
C PHE A 25 10.58 -20.17 13.30
N VAL A 26 9.68 -20.09 12.32
CA VAL A 26 9.80 -20.78 11.05
C VAL A 26 9.82 -19.80 9.88
N ILE A 27 10.84 -19.93 9.04
CA ILE A 27 10.94 -19.27 7.72
C ILE A 27 10.54 -20.30 6.67
N ASP A 28 9.45 -20.04 5.95
CA ASP A 28 8.97 -20.91 4.87
C ASP A 28 9.76 -20.65 3.58
N GLU A 29 10.06 -19.38 3.28
CA GLU A 29 10.71 -18.97 2.05
C GLU A 29 11.51 -17.68 2.25
N VAL A 30 12.58 -17.52 1.47
CA VAL A 30 13.34 -16.27 1.35
C VAL A 30 13.44 -15.92 -0.12
N ARG A 31 13.17 -14.66 -0.47
CA ARG A 31 13.33 -14.13 -1.83
C ARG A 31 14.23 -12.92 -1.80
N TYR A 32 15.15 -12.84 -2.74
CA TYR A 32 16.02 -11.67 -2.88
C TYR A 32 15.74 -10.99 -4.22
N ASP A 33 15.49 -9.70 -4.16
CA ASP A 33 15.32 -8.83 -5.32
C ASP A 33 16.64 -8.10 -5.56
N GLU A 34 17.41 -8.58 -6.53
CA GLU A 34 18.73 -8.05 -6.87
C GLU A 34 18.64 -6.59 -7.38
N GLU A 35 17.59 -6.25 -8.12
CA GLU A 35 17.38 -4.91 -8.68
C GLU A 35 17.16 -3.87 -7.56
N GLY A 36 16.29 -4.20 -6.60
CA GLY A 36 15.98 -3.35 -5.46
C GLY A 36 16.99 -3.45 -4.31
N ASP A 37 17.87 -4.46 -4.35
CA ASP A 37 18.71 -4.90 -3.24
C ASP A 37 17.89 -5.12 -1.95
N LYS A 38 16.84 -5.96 -2.07
CA LYS A 38 15.87 -6.20 -0.99
C LYS A 38 15.69 -7.67 -0.70
N LEU A 39 15.76 -8.02 0.58
CA LEU A 39 15.46 -9.36 1.08
C LEU A 39 14.03 -9.42 1.62
N PHE A 40 13.27 -10.41 1.16
CA PHE A 40 11.95 -10.75 1.64
C PHE A 40 12.03 -12.08 2.40
N ILE A 41 11.64 -12.06 3.67
CA ILE A 41 11.54 -13.24 4.52
C ILE A 41 10.06 -13.58 4.69
N ILE A 42 9.66 -14.78 4.30
CA ILE A 42 8.28 -15.25 4.40
C ILE A 42 8.20 -16.19 5.58
N ALA A 43 7.68 -15.67 6.69
CA ALA A 43 7.40 -16.41 7.90
C ALA A 43 6.16 -17.29 7.73
N LYS A 44 6.12 -18.43 8.41
CA LYS A 44 5.00 -19.36 8.31
C LYS A 44 3.69 -18.75 8.83
N ASP A 45 3.73 -18.03 9.96
CA ASP A 45 2.59 -17.27 10.48
C ASP A 45 2.95 -15.87 11.03
N ARG A 46 1.98 -15.19 11.65
CA ARG A 46 2.17 -13.84 12.24
C ARG A 46 3.03 -13.87 13.51
N SER A 47 2.97 -14.94 14.29
CA SER A 47 3.80 -15.12 15.48
C SER A 47 5.26 -15.31 15.06
N ASP A 48 5.52 -16.11 14.03
CA ASP A 48 6.84 -16.28 13.41
C ASP A 48 7.35 -14.95 12.84
N LYS A 49 6.52 -14.20 12.10
CA LYS A 49 6.87 -12.86 11.61
C LYS A 49 7.30 -11.95 12.76
N SER A 50 6.52 -11.95 13.85
CA SER A 50 6.82 -11.13 15.05
C SER A 50 8.09 -11.59 15.75
N ALA A 51 8.34 -12.89 15.83
CA ALA A 51 9.56 -13.46 16.39
C ALA A 51 10.79 -13.14 15.55
N ILE A 52 10.68 -13.13 14.23
CA ILE A 52 11.75 -12.74 13.29
C ILE A 52 12.04 -11.23 13.38
N ILE A 53 10.99 -10.39 13.42
CA ILE A 53 11.12 -8.93 13.51
C ILE A 53 11.69 -8.52 14.88
N GLY A 54 11.18 -9.12 15.96
CA GLY A 54 11.47 -8.73 17.33
C GLY A 54 11.05 -7.29 17.62
N ASN A 55 11.96 -6.51 18.21
CA ASN A 55 11.81 -5.08 18.48
C ASN A 55 12.34 -4.21 17.32
N SER A 56 12.30 -4.70 16.08
CA SER A 56 12.90 -4.09 14.88
C SER A 56 14.43 -3.99 14.85
N PHE A 57 15.11 -4.08 16.01
CA PHE A 57 16.56 -4.06 16.10
C PHE A 57 17.19 -5.24 15.35
N VAL A 58 16.61 -6.44 15.52
CA VAL A 58 17.12 -7.68 14.92
C VAL A 58 17.17 -7.57 13.40
N ILE A 59 16.10 -7.07 12.78
CA ILE A 59 16.04 -6.85 11.33
C ILE A 59 16.95 -5.72 10.87
N GLY A 60 17.07 -4.66 11.67
CA GLY A 60 18.02 -3.58 11.41
C GLY A 60 19.47 -4.08 11.35
N LYS A 61 19.86 -4.92 12.32
CA LYS A 61 21.19 -5.56 12.36
C LYS A 61 21.38 -6.58 11.25
N LEU A 62 20.37 -7.39 10.97
CA LEU A 62 20.43 -8.35 9.86
C LEU A 62 20.69 -7.61 8.53
N ARG A 63 19.97 -6.52 8.28
CA ARG A 63 20.20 -5.66 7.11
C ARG A 63 21.64 -5.15 7.05
N GLU A 64 22.17 -4.64 8.18
CA GLU A 64 23.56 -4.15 8.28
C GLU A 64 24.59 -5.25 7.99
N GLU A 65 24.44 -6.44 8.59
CA GLU A 65 25.35 -7.57 8.39
C GLU A 65 25.34 -8.11 6.96
N LEU A 66 24.18 -8.08 6.30
CA LEU A 66 24.04 -8.53 4.92
C LEU A 66 24.48 -7.46 3.91
N GLY A 67 24.64 -6.20 4.33
CA GLY A 67 25.04 -5.10 3.46
C GLY A 67 24.01 -4.72 2.41
N ILE A 68 22.72 -5.01 2.66
CA ILE A 68 21.63 -4.79 1.69
C ILE A 68 20.78 -3.56 2.05
N LYS A 69 20.08 -2.98 1.07
CA LYS A 69 19.24 -1.78 1.29
C LYS A 69 18.05 -2.03 2.22
N GLN A 70 17.39 -3.18 2.11
CA GLN A 70 16.15 -3.43 2.85
C GLN A 70 15.94 -4.92 3.17
N VAL A 71 15.41 -5.17 4.37
CA VAL A 71 14.85 -6.47 4.76
C VAL A 71 13.38 -6.25 5.09
N THR A 72 12.49 -7.11 4.61
CA THR A 72 11.06 -7.08 4.93
C THR A 72 10.57 -8.48 5.24
N VAL A 73 9.68 -8.58 6.24
CA VAL A 73 9.16 -9.86 6.74
C VAL A 73 7.66 -9.89 6.52
N TYR A 74 7.19 -10.90 5.78
CA TYR A 74 5.78 -11.17 5.53
C TYR A 74 5.35 -12.44 6.25
N SER A 75 4.09 -12.52 6.65
CA SER A 75 3.52 -13.82 7.01
C SER A 75 2.92 -14.46 5.75
N LYS A 76 3.04 -15.78 5.64
CA LYS A 76 2.42 -16.54 4.54
C LYS A 76 0.90 -16.35 4.50
N LEU A 77 0.27 -16.20 5.67
CA LEU A 77 -1.16 -15.91 5.78
C LEU A 77 -1.53 -14.59 5.09
N ASP A 78 -0.75 -13.52 5.29
CA ASP A 78 -1.01 -12.22 4.63
C ASP A 78 -0.89 -12.36 3.10
N LEU A 79 0.10 -13.13 2.60
CA LEU A 79 0.25 -13.40 1.17
C LEU A 79 -0.91 -14.24 0.60
N ILE A 80 -1.43 -15.21 1.35
CA ILE A 80 -2.61 -16.00 0.95
C ILE A 80 -3.85 -15.10 0.87
N ILE A 81 -4.07 -14.23 1.86
CA ILE A 81 -5.18 -13.28 1.88
C ILE A 81 -5.09 -12.35 0.66
N LYS A 82 -3.89 -11.83 0.37
CA LYS A 82 -3.62 -11.03 -0.84
C LYS A 82 -4.03 -11.78 -2.11
N ARG A 83 -3.55 -13.02 -2.31
CA ARG A 83 -3.86 -13.82 -3.50
C ARG A 83 -5.36 -14.03 -3.67
N LYS A 84 -6.08 -14.38 -2.60
CA LYS A 84 -7.53 -14.56 -2.65
C LYS A 84 -8.27 -13.28 -3.10
N LYS A 85 -7.87 -12.12 -2.54
CA LYS A 85 -8.43 -10.82 -2.96
C LYS A 85 -8.14 -10.51 -4.43
N LEU A 86 -6.93 -10.80 -4.90
CA LEU A 86 -6.55 -10.61 -6.31
C LEU A 86 -7.36 -11.51 -7.26
N GLU A 87 -7.61 -12.77 -6.91
CA GLU A 87 -8.46 -13.68 -7.70
C GLU A 87 -9.91 -13.19 -7.81
N GLU A 88 -10.47 -12.72 -6.70
CA GLU A 88 -11.80 -12.10 -6.67
C GLU A 88 -11.83 -10.85 -7.54
N ASN A 89 -10.84 -9.97 -7.42
CA ASN A 89 -10.79 -8.72 -8.15
C ASN A 89 -10.51 -8.90 -9.64
N LEU A 90 -9.69 -9.87 -10.03
CA LEU A 90 -9.47 -10.23 -11.43
C LEU A 90 -10.78 -10.62 -12.11
N ARG A 91 -11.63 -11.39 -11.43
CA ARG A 91 -12.95 -11.76 -11.96
C ARG A 91 -13.88 -10.57 -12.09
N ARG A 92 -13.80 -9.60 -11.16
CA ARG A 92 -14.68 -8.41 -11.14
C ARG A 92 -14.36 -7.40 -12.22
N ILE A 93 -13.11 -7.33 -12.70
CA ILE A 93 -12.72 -6.36 -13.74
C ILE A 93 -12.87 -6.90 -15.16
N LYS A 94 -12.99 -8.22 -15.33
CA LYS A 94 -13.11 -8.83 -16.66
C LYS A 94 -14.31 -8.28 -17.42
N GLY A 95 -14.06 -7.76 -18.62
CA GLY A 95 -15.10 -7.16 -19.48
C GLY A 95 -15.61 -5.80 -18.99
N THR A 96 -14.93 -5.18 -18.04
CA THR A 96 -15.23 -3.81 -17.57
C THR A 96 -14.22 -2.83 -18.13
N LEU A 97 -14.46 -1.52 -17.91
CA LEU A 97 -13.50 -0.48 -18.25
C LEU A 97 -12.15 -0.59 -17.50
N LEU A 98 -12.03 -1.47 -16.51
CA LEU A 98 -10.79 -1.74 -15.76
C LEU A 98 -10.05 -3.01 -16.21
N ASP A 99 -10.47 -3.68 -17.29
CA ASP A 99 -9.87 -4.93 -17.77
C ASP A 99 -8.35 -4.79 -18.07
N PHE A 100 -7.92 -3.58 -18.44
CA PHE A 100 -6.51 -3.23 -18.64
C PHE A 100 -5.64 -3.41 -17.38
N LEU A 101 -6.22 -3.54 -16.18
CA LEU A 101 -5.48 -3.82 -14.93
C LEU A 101 -5.08 -5.30 -14.80
N THR A 102 -5.55 -6.19 -15.68
CA THR A 102 -5.23 -7.62 -15.64
C THR A 102 -3.73 -7.92 -15.50
N PRO A 103 -2.82 -7.31 -16.30
CA PRO A 103 -1.38 -7.56 -16.17
C PRO A 103 -0.80 -7.13 -14.80
N ILE A 104 -1.37 -6.09 -14.19
CA ILE A 104 -0.95 -5.61 -12.86
C ILE A 104 -1.37 -6.62 -11.78
N ILE A 105 -2.59 -7.14 -11.85
CA ILE A 105 -3.08 -8.17 -10.93
C ILE A 105 -2.26 -9.45 -11.08
N GLU A 106 -1.98 -9.86 -12.32
CA GLU A 106 -1.17 -11.04 -12.61
C GLU A 106 0.25 -10.93 -12.04
N ALA A 107 0.88 -9.76 -12.17
CA ALA A 107 2.17 -9.47 -11.55
C ALA A 107 2.10 -9.58 -10.02
N GLU A 108 1.02 -9.09 -9.39
CA GLU A 108 0.86 -9.14 -7.93
C GLU A 108 0.69 -10.56 -7.36
N PHE A 109 0.31 -11.58 -8.15
CA PHE A 109 0.30 -12.97 -7.67
C PHE A 109 1.70 -13.48 -7.29
N ASN A 110 2.73 -12.95 -7.96
CA ASN A 110 4.13 -13.31 -7.73
C ASN A 110 4.80 -12.45 -6.65
N PHE A 111 4.09 -11.47 -6.09
CA PHE A 111 4.58 -10.67 -4.97
C PHE A 111 4.93 -11.54 -3.75
N PRO A 112 6.01 -11.26 -3.02
CA PRO A 112 7.08 -10.27 -3.29
C PRO A 112 8.23 -10.83 -4.17
N PRO A 113 9.03 -10.00 -4.87
CA PRO A 113 8.91 -8.54 -5.00
C PRO A 113 7.76 -8.08 -5.90
N ARG A 114 7.43 -6.78 -5.84
CA ARG A 114 6.47 -6.13 -6.73
C ARG A 114 7.16 -5.73 -8.03
N LYS A 115 6.81 -6.36 -9.15
CA LYS A 115 7.37 -6.08 -10.48
C LYS A 115 6.27 -5.76 -11.48
N TRP A 116 5.80 -4.51 -11.49
CA TRP A 116 4.77 -4.05 -12.43
C TRP A 116 5.41 -3.58 -13.74
N SER A 117 4.91 -4.10 -14.86
CA SER A 117 5.08 -3.46 -16.15
C SER A 117 4.42 -2.09 -16.14
N THR A 118 5.07 -1.09 -16.72
CA THR A 118 4.41 0.18 -17.01
C THR A 118 3.41 -0.06 -18.15
N LEU A 119 2.15 0.30 -17.94
CA LEU A 119 1.14 0.29 -18.99
C LEU A 119 1.03 1.69 -19.60
N SER A 120 0.45 1.79 -20.80
CA SER A 120 0.33 3.05 -21.52
C SER A 120 -1.01 3.15 -22.22
N ASN A 121 -1.55 4.37 -22.32
CA ASN A 121 -2.74 4.72 -23.12
C ASN A 121 -4.04 4.00 -22.70
N ASN A 122 -4.30 3.89 -21.39
CA ASN A 122 -5.48 3.21 -20.85
C ASN A 122 -6.66 4.16 -20.55
N GLY A 123 -6.63 5.38 -21.09
CA GLY A 123 -7.69 6.38 -20.93
C GLY A 123 -7.40 7.42 -19.85
N ARG A 124 -8.45 8.09 -19.39
CA ARG A 124 -8.40 9.19 -18.41
C ARG A 124 -8.97 8.74 -17.07
N ALA A 125 -8.41 9.27 -15.99
CA ALA A 125 -8.91 9.05 -14.64
C ALA A 125 -8.94 10.33 -13.82
N LEU A 126 -10.01 10.51 -13.05
CA LEU A 126 -10.11 11.55 -12.04
C LEU A 126 -9.40 11.02 -10.79
N VAL A 127 -8.31 11.66 -10.40
CA VAL A 127 -7.55 11.29 -9.20
C VAL A 127 -7.81 12.31 -8.11
N PHE A 128 -8.47 11.88 -7.03
CA PHE A 128 -8.66 12.73 -5.87
C PHE A 128 -7.49 12.59 -4.89
N LEU A 129 -6.88 13.71 -4.51
CA LEU A 129 -5.81 13.76 -3.52
C LEU A 129 -6.35 13.52 -2.11
N SER A 130 -6.48 12.25 -1.76
CA SER A 130 -6.76 11.73 -0.42
C SER A 130 -5.47 11.48 0.38
N PHE A 131 -5.55 10.85 1.55
CA PHE A 131 -4.44 10.61 2.46
C PHE A 131 -3.22 9.95 1.77
N ASN A 132 -3.45 8.99 0.89
CA ASN A 132 -2.43 8.33 0.09
C ASN A 132 -2.24 8.99 -1.29
N ALA A 133 -2.35 10.32 -1.38
CA ALA A 133 -2.27 11.12 -2.61
C ALA A 133 -1.17 10.68 -3.60
N LYS A 134 0.06 10.47 -3.13
CA LYS A 134 1.18 10.01 -3.96
C LYS A 134 0.94 8.61 -4.54
N ALA A 135 0.34 7.71 -3.79
CA ALA A 135 -0.01 6.38 -4.28
C ALA A 135 -1.17 6.42 -5.29
N MET A 136 -2.16 7.31 -5.09
CA MET A 136 -3.27 7.46 -6.04
C MET A 136 -2.78 7.97 -7.40
N VAL A 137 -1.97 9.03 -7.40
CA VAL A 137 -1.36 9.60 -8.61
C VAL A 137 -0.38 8.61 -9.24
N GLY A 138 0.55 8.08 -8.46
CA GLY A 138 1.56 7.14 -8.96
C GLY A 138 0.95 5.85 -9.49
N PHE A 139 -0.17 5.37 -8.93
CA PHE A 139 -0.91 4.25 -9.48
C PHE A 139 -1.46 4.60 -10.87
N ALA A 140 -2.16 5.73 -11.02
CA ALA A 140 -2.74 6.16 -12.30
C ALA A 140 -1.67 6.25 -13.40
N GLU A 141 -0.54 6.90 -13.10
CA GLU A 141 0.60 7.01 -14.02
C GLU A 141 1.18 5.64 -14.39
N LYS A 142 1.38 4.75 -13.41
CA LYS A 142 2.00 3.44 -13.61
C LYS A 142 1.14 2.52 -14.49
N VAL A 143 -0.18 2.67 -14.41
CA VAL A 143 -1.14 1.91 -15.21
C VAL A 143 -1.56 2.66 -16.48
N GLY A 144 -0.84 3.72 -16.87
CA GLY A 144 -1.03 4.39 -18.16
C GLY A 144 -2.31 5.20 -18.28
N LEU A 145 -2.85 5.70 -17.16
CA LEU A 145 -4.00 6.60 -17.14
C LEU A 145 -3.51 8.06 -17.17
N GLU A 146 -4.13 8.87 -18.00
CA GLU A 146 -3.99 10.32 -17.93
C GLU A 146 -4.74 10.84 -16.70
N ALA A 147 -3.99 11.27 -15.69
CA ALA A 147 -4.51 11.65 -14.39
C ALA A 147 -4.99 13.11 -14.38
N GLU A 148 -6.30 13.30 -14.20
CA GLU A 148 -6.87 14.58 -13.83
C GLU A 148 -6.94 14.72 -12.33
N ILE A 149 -6.01 15.49 -11.78
CA ILE A 149 -5.80 15.56 -10.34
C ILE A 149 -6.66 16.67 -9.74
N VAL A 150 -7.52 16.31 -8.78
CA VAL A 150 -8.34 17.22 -7.97
C VAL A 150 -8.04 17.02 -6.50
N GLY A 151 -8.22 18.05 -5.68
CA GLY A 151 -7.94 17.95 -4.24
C GLY A 151 -8.52 19.10 -3.44
N ILE A 152 -8.71 18.88 -2.14
CA ILE A 152 -9.23 19.93 -1.26
C ILE A 152 -8.23 21.09 -1.18
N LYS A 153 -8.73 22.32 -1.27
CA LYS A 153 -7.91 23.52 -1.23
C LYS A 153 -6.97 23.55 -0.01
N TYR A 154 -5.69 23.84 -0.29
CA TYR A 154 -4.62 24.01 0.70
C TYR A 154 -4.26 22.74 1.51
N THR A 155 -4.51 21.53 1.00
CA THR A 155 -4.11 20.29 1.71
C THR A 155 -2.76 19.74 1.26
N PHE A 156 -2.41 19.84 -0.03
CA PHE A 156 -1.15 19.34 -0.58
C PHE A 156 -0.37 20.42 -1.34
N PRO A 157 0.21 21.44 -0.67
CA PRO A 157 0.85 22.58 -1.33
C PRO A 157 2.08 22.23 -2.19
N LYS A 158 2.62 21.01 -2.07
CA LYS A 158 3.75 20.52 -2.88
C LYS A 158 3.35 19.67 -4.08
N MET A 159 2.04 19.55 -4.35
CA MET A 159 1.51 18.79 -5.47
C MET A 159 0.70 19.71 -6.37
N GLU A 160 0.73 19.47 -7.67
CA GLU A 160 -0.12 20.16 -8.64
C GLU A 160 -1.47 19.46 -8.72
N TYR A 161 -2.55 20.22 -8.55
CA TYR A 161 -3.91 19.73 -8.63
C TYR A 161 -4.89 20.89 -8.85
N THR A 162 -6.07 20.57 -9.36
CA THR A 162 -7.19 21.51 -9.41
C THR A 162 -7.84 21.57 -8.03
N PRO A 163 -7.83 22.73 -7.35
CA PRO A 163 -8.43 22.86 -6.03
C PRO A 163 -9.96 22.80 -6.12
N ILE A 164 -10.56 22.05 -5.20
CA ILE A 164 -12.01 21.99 -5.01
C ILE A 164 -12.35 22.32 -3.55
N GLU A 165 -13.56 22.86 -3.34
CA GLU A 165 -14.12 23.03 -1.99
C GLU A 165 -14.47 21.66 -1.40
N GLY A 166 -14.37 21.49 -0.08
CA GLY A 166 -14.66 20.23 0.59
C GLY A 166 -14.29 20.21 2.07
N PHE A 167 -14.73 19.18 2.78
CA PHE A 167 -14.42 18.98 4.19
C PHE A 167 -13.13 18.17 4.36
N LEU A 168 -12.32 18.50 5.38
CA LEU A 168 -11.06 17.77 5.63
C LEU A 168 -11.26 16.26 5.88
N ARG A 169 -12.44 15.84 6.33
CA ARG A 169 -12.82 14.42 6.45
C ARG A 169 -12.72 13.69 5.11
N GLU A 170 -12.99 14.36 3.99
CA GLU A 170 -12.94 13.76 2.65
C GLU A 170 -11.51 13.31 2.26
N LEU A 171 -10.46 13.84 2.91
CA LEU A 171 -9.10 13.34 2.73
C LEU A 171 -8.97 11.85 3.11
N PHE A 172 -9.81 11.37 4.02
CA PHE A 172 -9.80 10.02 4.53
C PHE A 172 -10.98 9.20 4.01
N PHE A 173 -12.11 9.86 3.79
CA PHE A 173 -13.35 9.26 3.31
C PHE A 173 -13.93 10.08 2.16
N PRO A 174 -13.41 9.89 0.93
CA PRO A 174 -13.81 10.67 -0.24
C PRO A 174 -15.32 10.62 -0.50
N ASP A 175 -15.91 11.76 -0.85
CA ASP A 175 -17.34 11.88 -1.19
C ASP A 175 -17.61 11.30 -2.60
N GLU A 176 -18.22 10.12 -2.65
CA GLU A 176 -18.55 9.41 -3.89
C GLU A 176 -19.39 10.25 -4.85
N GLU A 177 -20.46 10.89 -4.36
CA GLU A 177 -21.41 11.62 -5.21
C GLU A 177 -20.83 12.90 -5.77
N LYS A 178 -20.00 13.58 -4.98
CA LYS A 178 -19.27 14.76 -5.43
C LYS A 178 -18.23 14.41 -6.49
N LEU A 179 -17.42 13.37 -6.28
CA LEU A 179 -16.41 12.96 -7.25
C LEU A 179 -17.05 12.44 -8.54
N ARG A 180 -18.17 11.72 -8.45
CA ARG A 180 -18.94 11.28 -9.62
C ARG A 180 -19.45 12.44 -10.45
N ARG A 181 -20.01 13.48 -9.84
CA ARG A 181 -20.45 14.69 -10.56
C ARG A 181 -19.31 15.35 -11.34
N ILE A 182 -18.17 15.53 -10.68
CA ILE A 182 -16.95 16.08 -11.33
C ILE A 182 -16.50 15.19 -12.50
N ALA A 183 -16.49 13.87 -12.31
CA ALA A 183 -16.08 12.94 -13.36
C ALA A 183 -17.04 12.97 -14.56
N GLN A 184 -18.36 13.04 -14.32
CA GLN A 184 -19.38 13.12 -15.36
C GLN A 184 -19.27 14.40 -16.19
N GLU A 185 -19.11 15.55 -15.53
CA GLU A 185 -18.90 16.85 -16.19
C GLU A 185 -17.69 16.83 -17.13
N ARG A 186 -16.70 15.98 -16.83
CA ARG A 186 -15.44 15.86 -17.57
C ARG A 186 -15.39 14.65 -18.51
N ASN A 187 -16.48 13.88 -18.58
CA ASN A 187 -16.58 12.64 -19.34
C ASN A 187 -15.47 11.62 -18.98
N ILE A 188 -15.30 11.36 -17.69
CA ILE A 188 -14.30 10.43 -17.13
C ILE A 188 -15.00 9.24 -16.49
N GLY A 189 -14.62 8.03 -16.90
CA GLY A 189 -15.20 6.76 -16.38
C GLY A 189 -14.44 6.14 -15.21
N ILE A 190 -13.28 6.66 -14.81
CA ILE A 190 -12.46 6.10 -13.72
C ILE A 190 -12.21 7.16 -12.66
N ILE A 191 -12.51 6.86 -11.41
CA ILE A 191 -12.24 7.70 -10.25
C ILE A 191 -11.33 6.94 -9.29
N ILE A 192 -10.20 7.54 -8.93
CA ILE A 192 -9.20 6.96 -8.03
C ILE A 192 -9.11 7.80 -6.76
N ALA A 193 -9.34 7.16 -5.61
CA ALA A 193 -9.25 7.80 -4.30
C ALA A 193 -9.12 6.75 -3.17
N ASP A 194 -8.84 7.19 -1.94
CA ASP A 194 -8.92 6.34 -0.73
C ASP A 194 -10.37 5.99 -0.32
N PHE A 195 -11.15 5.41 -1.23
CA PHE A 195 -12.49 4.91 -0.89
C PHE A 195 -12.44 3.82 0.19
N PRO A 196 -13.48 3.66 1.03
CA PRO A 196 -13.56 2.60 2.05
C PRO A 196 -13.83 1.20 1.47
N PHE A 197 -13.61 1.01 0.17
CA PHE A 197 -13.78 -0.25 -0.55
C PHE A 197 -12.74 -0.33 -1.67
N GLY A 198 -12.43 -1.53 -2.16
CA GLY A 198 -11.48 -1.71 -3.26
C GLY A 198 -12.00 -1.22 -4.61
N LEU A 199 -13.20 -1.64 -5.00
CA LEU A 199 -13.81 -1.29 -6.29
C LEU A 199 -15.33 -1.23 -6.15
N LYS A 200 -15.95 -0.22 -6.76
CA LYS A 200 -17.41 -0.12 -6.95
C LYS A 200 -17.67 0.34 -8.39
N LEU A 201 -18.47 -0.44 -9.13
CA LEU A 201 -18.88 -0.12 -10.49
C LEU A 201 -20.31 0.42 -10.44
N LEU A 202 -20.51 1.63 -10.94
CA LEU A 202 -21.80 2.33 -10.95
C LEU A 202 -22.06 2.84 -12.36
N ASN A 203 -22.93 2.15 -13.10
CA ASN A 203 -23.17 2.40 -14.52
C ASN A 203 -21.82 2.35 -15.29
N ASP A 204 -21.48 3.44 -16.00
CA ASP A 204 -20.23 3.58 -16.78
C ASP A 204 -19.06 4.18 -15.99
N ILE A 205 -19.15 4.24 -14.64
CA ILE A 205 -18.11 4.81 -13.77
C ILE A 205 -17.59 3.77 -12.78
N ALA A 206 -16.26 3.63 -12.72
CA ALA A 206 -15.55 2.85 -11.72
C ALA A 206 -14.95 3.74 -10.63
N LEU A 207 -15.28 3.45 -9.37
CA LEU A 207 -14.67 4.05 -8.19
C LEU A 207 -13.66 3.04 -7.62
N LEU A 208 -12.39 3.40 -7.62
CA LEU A 208 -11.28 2.50 -7.35
C LEU A 208 -10.40 3.03 -6.21
N ASN A 209 -10.22 2.23 -5.17
CA ASN A 209 -9.10 2.38 -4.25
C ASN A 209 -8.03 1.34 -4.59
N PRO A 210 -6.92 1.72 -5.25
CA PRO A 210 -5.91 0.77 -5.70
C PRO A 210 -5.25 0.00 -4.56
N LEU A 211 -5.12 0.58 -3.37
CA LEU A 211 -4.51 -0.09 -2.22
C LEU A 211 -5.40 -1.20 -1.68
N ARG A 212 -6.70 -0.94 -1.52
CA ARG A 212 -7.67 -1.97 -1.11
C ARG A 212 -7.91 -3.00 -2.21
N PHE A 213 -7.97 -2.56 -3.45
CA PHE A 213 -8.18 -3.40 -4.62
C PHE A 213 -7.02 -4.39 -4.83
N LEU A 214 -5.77 -3.94 -4.72
CA LEU A 214 -4.61 -4.83 -4.88
C LEU A 214 -4.11 -5.42 -3.56
N HIS A 215 -4.75 -5.07 -2.43
CA HIS A 215 -4.30 -5.39 -1.08
C HIS A 215 -2.82 -5.04 -0.88
N ILE A 216 -2.51 -3.75 -1.04
CA ILE A 216 -1.18 -3.17 -0.88
C ILE A 216 -1.19 -2.36 0.40
N GLY A 217 -0.33 -2.73 1.35
CA GLY A 217 -0.23 -2.01 2.62
C GLY A 217 0.33 -0.60 2.45
N PHE A 218 0.02 0.29 3.40
CA PHE A 218 0.48 1.67 3.47
C PHE A 218 2.00 1.77 3.36
N PHE A 219 2.74 0.96 4.11
CA PHE A 219 4.20 0.93 4.06
C PHE A 219 4.68 0.59 2.64
N GLU A 220 4.13 -0.46 2.04
CA GLU A 220 4.50 -0.85 0.67
C GLU A 220 4.21 0.26 -0.35
N ALA A 221 3.02 0.87 -0.27
CA ALA A 221 2.63 1.97 -1.14
C ALA A 221 3.58 3.17 -0.97
N LYS A 222 3.95 3.51 0.27
CA LYS A 222 4.92 4.57 0.57
C LYS A 222 6.29 4.31 -0.05
N TYR A 223 6.79 3.08 -0.02
CA TYR A 223 8.08 2.76 -0.66
C TYR A 223 7.99 2.71 -2.18
N PHE A 224 6.82 2.35 -2.72
CA PHE A 224 6.66 2.16 -4.16
C PHE A 224 6.30 3.46 -4.90
N PHE A 225 5.46 4.32 -4.30
CA PHE A 225 4.96 5.57 -4.89
C PHE A 225 5.39 6.83 -4.15
N GLY A 226 5.97 6.70 -2.95
CA GLY A 226 6.22 7.82 -2.05
C GLY A 226 5.01 8.17 -1.18
N PHE A 227 5.18 9.16 -0.32
CA PHE A 227 4.13 9.65 0.58
C PHE A 227 4.32 11.15 0.83
N GLU A 228 3.29 11.95 0.53
CA GLU A 228 3.25 13.37 0.91
C GLU A 228 2.20 13.54 2.01
N ARG A 229 2.57 14.22 3.09
CA ARG A 229 1.66 14.45 4.21
C ARG A 229 0.75 15.65 3.91
N PRO A 230 -0.58 15.54 4.11
CA PRO A 230 -1.43 16.71 4.04
C PRO A 230 -1.04 17.74 5.13
N VAL A 231 -1.12 19.02 4.80
CA VAL A 231 -0.80 20.10 5.77
C VAL A 231 -1.96 20.43 6.69
N ARG A 232 -3.19 20.09 6.29
CA ARG A 232 -4.42 20.23 7.08
C ARG A 232 -5.10 18.87 7.17
N VAL A 233 -5.55 18.50 8.37
CA VAL A 233 -6.16 17.19 8.64
C VAL A 233 -7.31 17.32 9.64
N ASP A 234 -8.36 16.54 9.42
CA ASP A 234 -9.35 16.23 10.45
C ASP A 234 -8.79 15.11 11.34
N LYS A 235 -8.51 15.43 12.61
CA LYS A 235 -7.87 14.51 13.56
C LYS A 235 -8.73 13.28 13.87
N ASN A 236 -10.05 13.45 13.96
CA ASN A 236 -10.96 12.35 14.29
C ASN A 236 -11.12 11.42 13.09
N ALA A 237 -11.35 11.99 11.90
CA ALA A 237 -11.43 11.21 10.67
C ALA A 237 -10.14 10.43 10.38
N MET A 238 -8.98 11.00 10.71
CA MET A 238 -7.71 10.29 10.57
C MET A 238 -7.61 9.08 11.50
N ILE A 239 -8.06 9.20 12.77
CA ILE A 239 -8.06 8.06 13.70
C ILE A 239 -8.96 6.96 13.17
N ASP A 240 -10.19 7.30 12.75
CA ASP A 240 -11.13 6.34 12.16
C ASP A 240 -10.48 5.60 10.97
N PHE A 241 -9.86 6.35 10.07
CA PHE A 241 -9.20 5.80 8.88
C PHE A 241 -8.02 4.91 9.21
N VAL A 242 -7.17 5.31 10.16
CA VAL A 242 -6.03 4.51 10.61
C VAL A 242 -6.51 3.20 11.24
N VAL A 243 -7.54 3.27 12.11
CA VAL A 243 -8.13 2.08 12.73
C VAL A 243 -8.68 1.13 11.67
N GLU A 244 -9.36 1.65 10.65
CA GLU A 244 -9.89 0.85 9.54
C GLU A 244 -8.76 0.18 8.73
N MET A 245 -7.73 0.95 8.35
CA MET A 245 -6.58 0.41 7.60
C MET A 245 -5.82 -0.66 8.39
N VAL A 246 -5.68 -0.50 9.70
CA VAL A 246 -5.07 -1.51 10.58
C VAL A 246 -5.96 -2.75 10.68
N GLY A 247 -7.26 -2.56 10.88
CA GLY A 247 -8.24 -3.65 10.95
C GLY A 247 -8.30 -4.50 9.68
N GLU A 248 -8.09 -3.88 8.53
CA GLU A 248 -8.04 -4.56 7.23
C GLU A 248 -6.69 -5.22 6.90
N GLY A 249 -5.68 -5.02 7.74
CA GLY A 249 -4.31 -5.48 7.49
C GLY A 249 -3.58 -4.69 6.41
N LEU A 250 -4.04 -3.47 6.10
CA LEU A 250 -3.40 -2.55 5.14
C LEU A 250 -2.46 -1.55 5.81
N MET A 251 -2.34 -1.56 7.14
CA MET A 251 -1.39 -0.73 7.87
C MET A 251 -0.94 -1.47 9.13
N GLU A 252 0.35 -1.41 9.43
CA GLU A 252 0.86 -1.94 10.70
C GLU A 252 0.47 -1.00 11.85
N SER A 253 0.12 -1.56 13.01
CA SER A 253 -0.33 -0.77 14.16
C SER A 253 0.70 0.28 14.60
N THR A 254 1.99 -0.01 14.46
CA THR A 254 3.09 0.92 14.76
C THR A 254 3.12 2.11 13.80
N ASP A 255 2.87 1.87 12.51
CA ASP A 255 2.79 2.96 11.52
C ASP A 255 1.56 3.83 11.77
N GLY A 256 0.42 3.20 12.08
CA GLY A 256 -0.80 3.89 12.47
C GLY A 256 -0.61 4.79 13.69
N ALA A 257 0.00 4.26 14.75
CA ALA A 257 0.30 5.03 15.96
C ALA A 257 1.22 6.23 15.68
N ASN A 258 2.25 6.06 14.83
CA ASN A 258 3.15 7.14 14.42
C ASN A 258 2.42 8.25 13.64
N LEU A 259 1.48 7.88 12.78
CA LEU A 259 0.66 8.84 12.02
C LEU A 259 -0.30 9.60 12.94
N ILE A 260 -0.94 8.91 13.88
CA ILE A 260 -1.82 9.53 14.89
C ILE A 260 -1.04 10.56 15.71
N TRP A 261 0.12 10.14 16.23
CA TRP A 261 1.00 11.00 17.00
C TRP A 261 1.46 12.24 16.22
N TRP A 262 1.82 12.07 14.94
CA TRP A 262 2.20 13.17 14.07
C TRP A 262 1.10 14.22 13.93
N ALA A 263 -0.14 13.82 13.69
CA ALA A 263 -1.23 14.79 13.51
C ALA A 263 -1.62 15.47 14.82
N TRP A 264 -1.47 14.79 15.95
CA TRP A 264 -1.76 15.38 17.27
C TRP A 264 -0.73 16.39 17.74
N LYS A 265 0.53 16.25 17.32
CA LYS A 265 1.59 17.25 17.60
C LYS A 265 1.44 18.55 16.82
N ARG A 266 0.61 18.58 15.78
CA ARG A 266 0.27 19.78 14.99
C ARG A 266 -1.02 20.40 15.48
#